data_AF-A0A4P6HW48-F1
#
_entry.id   AF-A0A4P6HW48-F1
#
_cell.length_a   1.000
_cell.length_b   1.000
_cell.length_c   1.000
_cell.angle_alpha   90.00
_cell.angle_beta   90.00
_cell.angle_gamma   90.00
#
_symmetry.space_group_name_H-M   'P 1'
#
loop_
_entity.id
_entity.type
_entity.pdbx_description
1 polymer ?
#
loop_
_entity_poly.entity_id
_entity_poly.type
_entity_poly.pdbx_seq_one_letter_code
_entity_poly.pdbx_strand_id
1 'polypeptide(L)'
;MIPTNWTVRPSDFVLLASRLLLALIFVHEGFALALHFDSTVKAMAPLGIGVPLVLATIALQITAGLSVGSGFLTRIGAGALGLFCLATAALFHTNFANHNELLHFEKDLAIAGGMFVLAVAGAGGFSLDVLVQRTLKGSVRISTES
;
A
#
# COMPACT_ATOMS: atom_id res chain seq x y z
N MET A 1 16.40 -3.62 32.74
CA MET A 1 15.00 -3.29 33.08
C MET A 1 14.25 -3.11 31.77
N ILE A 2 13.46 -4.10 31.35
CA ILE A 2 12.76 -4.10 30.05
C ILE A 2 11.34 -3.54 30.31
N PRO A 3 10.91 -2.44 29.67
CA PRO A 3 9.55 -1.95 29.86
C PRO A 3 8.55 -2.98 29.30
N THR A 4 7.69 -3.50 30.16
CA THR A 4 6.64 -4.49 29.86
C THR A 4 5.26 -3.88 29.62
N ASN A 5 5.14 -2.56 29.46
CA ASN A 5 3.83 -1.92 29.23
C ASN A 5 3.48 -1.82 27.74
N TRP A 6 3.18 -2.97 27.11
CA TRP A 6 2.51 -3.00 25.81
C TRP A 6 1.05 -2.55 25.96
N THR A 7 0.87 -1.26 26.18
CA THR A 7 -0.44 -0.61 26.13
C THR A 7 -0.74 -0.38 24.66
N VAL A 8 -1.74 -1.10 24.13
CA VAL A 8 -2.32 -0.77 22.82
C VAL A 8 -2.80 0.67 22.91
N ARG A 9 -2.25 1.53 22.08
CA ARG A 9 -2.61 2.94 22.08
C ARG A 9 -3.77 3.14 21.10
N PRO A 10 -4.64 4.13 21.32
CA PRO A 10 -5.63 4.53 20.32
C PRO A 10 -5.02 4.79 18.94
N SER A 11 -3.77 5.27 18.90
CA SER A 11 -2.99 5.46 17.67
C SER A 11 -2.77 4.17 16.87
N ASP A 12 -2.68 3.00 17.53
CA ASP A 12 -2.49 1.71 16.83
C ASP A 12 -3.74 1.30 16.05
N PHE A 13 -4.93 1.58 16.59
CA PHE A 13 -6.20 1.36 15.88
C PHE A 13 -6.38 2.31 14.70
N VAL A 14 -6.02 3.59 14.89
CA VAL A 14 -6.04 4.58 13.81
C VAL A 14 -5.08 4.17 12.69
N LEU A 15 -3.86 3.74 13.02
CA LEU A 15 -2.90 3.26 12.02
C LEU A 15 -3.41 2.02 11.28
N LEU A 16 -4.03 1.06 11.98
CA LEU A 16 -4.62 -0.11 11.34
C LEU A 16 -5.75 0.29 10.39
N ALA A 17 -6.67 1.16 10.83
CA ALA A 17 -7.75 1.66 9.99
C ALA A 17 -7.22 2.38 8.75
N SER A 18 -6.24 3.28 8.91
CA SER A 18 -5.59 3.97 7.80
C SER A 18 -4.97 3.01 6.80
N ARG A 19 -4.27 1.97 7.27
CA ARG A 19 -3.68 0.95 6.38
C ARG A 19 -4.73 0.18 5.61
N LEU A 20 -5.80 -0.25 6.27
CA LEU A 20 -6.87 -1.03 5.62
C LEU A 20 -7.64 -0.19 4.60
N LEU A 21 -8.00 1.05 4.93
CA LEU A 21 -8.70 1.95 4.02
C LEU A 21 -7.85 2.26 2.78
N LEU A 22 -6.57 2.59 2.98
CA LEU A 22 -5.66 2.87 1.89
C LEU A 22 -5.38 1.62 1.05
N ALA A 23 -5.12 0.47 1.67
CA ALA A 23 -4.89 -0.80 0.97
C ALA A 23 -6.10 -1.26 0.15
N LEU A 24 -7.31 -1.09 0.67
CA LEU A 24 -8.54 -1.53 0.02
C LEU A 24 -8.70 -0.92 -1.38
N ILE A 25 -8.35 0.36 -1.54
CA ILE A 25 -8.42 1.06 -2.82
C ILE A 25 -7.54 0.35 -3.86
N PHE A 26 -6.28 0.06 -3.53
CA PHE A 26 -5.37 -0.59 -4.48
C PHE A 26 -5.74 -2.04 -4.76
N VAL A 27 -6.19 -2.79 -3.76
CA VAL A 27 -6.63 -4.16 -3.97
C VAL A 27 -7.85 -4.18 -4.90
N HIS A 28 -8.83 -3.32 -4.65
CA HIS A 28 -10.00 -3.17 -5.50
C HIS A 28 -9.64 -2.79 -6.93
N GLU A 29 -8.85 -1.72 -7.12
CA GLU A 29 -8.42 -1.27 -8.44
C GLU A 29 -7.58 -2.33 -9.17
N GLY A 30 -6.67 -3.00 -8.46
CA GLY A 30 -5.88 -4.09 -9.02
C GLY A 30 -6.74 -5.25 -9.54
N PHE A 31 -7.78 -5.64 -8.79
CA PHE A 31 -8.75 -6.64 -9.25
C PHE A 31 -9.58 -6.13 -10.43
N ALA A 32 -10.02 -4.87 -10.40
CA ALA A 32 -10.78 -4.27 -11.50
C ALA A 32 -9.97 -4.27 -12.81
N LEU A 33 -8.68 -3.89 -12.76
CA LEU A 33 -7.77 -3.96 -13.91
C LEU A 33 -7.56 -5.40 -14.40
N ALA A 34 -7.49 -6.37 -13.48
CA ALA A 34 -7.36 -7.78 -13.86
C ALA A 34 -8.64 -8.31 -14.55
N LEU A 35 -9.82 -7.93 -14.05
CA LEU A 35 -11.11 -8.33 -14.63
C LEU A 35 -11.38 -7.67 -15.98
N HIS A 36 -10.95 -6.41 -16.15
CA HIS A 36 -11.15 -5.62 -17.36
C HIS A 36 -9.87 -5.52 -18.23
N PHE A 37 -9.04 -6.56 -18.20
CA PHE A 37 -7.69 -6.55 -18.77
C PHE A 37 -7.63 -6.05 -20.22
N ASP A 38 -8.47 -6.57 -21.11
CA ASP A 38 -8.48 -6.17 -22.52
C ASP A 38 -8.80 -4.67 -22.69
N SER A 39 -9.67 -4.13 -21.84
CA SER A 39 -10.05 -2.72 -21.86
C SER A 39 -8.91 -1.85 -21.32
N THR A 40 -8.26 -2.30 -20.23
CA THR A 40 -7.08 -1.64 -19.66
C THR A 40 -5.93 -1.57 -20.66
N VAL A 41 -5.59 -2.67 -21.33
CA VAL A 41 -4.52 -2.70 -22.34
C VAL A 41 -4.81 -1.71 -23.47
N LYS A 42 -6.04 -1.69 -23.98
CA LYS A 42 -6.45 -0.75 -25.03
C LYS A 42 -6.38 0.71 -24.57
N ALA A 43 -6.80 1.00 -23.33
CA ALA A 43 -6.78 2.35 -22.79
C ALA A 43 -5.36 2.87 -22.52
N MET A 44 -4.44 1.98 -22.14
CA MET A 44 -3.06 2.33 -21.80
C MET A 44 -2.11 2.33 -23.02
N ALA A 45 -2.48 1.65 -24.11
CA ALA A 45 -1.66 1.60 -25.33
C ALA A 45 -1.28 2.97 -25.92
N PRO A 46 -2.17 3.98 -26.00
CA PRO A 46 -1.83 5.32 -26.49
C PRO A 46 -0.76 6.04 -25.64
N LEU A 47 -0.61 5.65 -24.37
CA LEU A 47 0.41 6.18 -23.45
C LEU A 47 1.75 5.43 -23.58
N GLY A 48 1.89 4.51 -24.53
CA GLY A 48 3.09 3.69 -24.71
C GLY A 48 3.25 2.56 -23.69
N ILE A 49 2.22 2.28 -22.89
CA ILE A 49 2.22 1.26 -21.86
C ILE A 49 1.86 -0.09 -22.49
N GLY A 50 2.85 -0.97 -22.61
CA GLY A 50 2.66 -2.32 -23.12
C GLY A 50 2.08 -3.30 -22.10
N VAL A 51 1.62 -4.45 -22.59
CA VAL A 51 1.07 -5.56 -21.78
C VAL A 51 1.93 -5.96 -20.57
N PRO A 52 3.28 -6.07 -20.67
CA PRO A 52 4.10 -6.42 -19.50
C PRO A 52 3.98 -5.41 -18.36
N LEU A 53 3.85 -4.12 -18.69
CA LEU A 53 3.74 -3.06 -17.69
C LEU A 53 2.33 -3.03 -17.07
N VAL A 54 1.28 -3.33 -17.84
CA VAL A 54 -0.09 -3.52 -17.30
C VAL A 54 -0.11 -4.65 -16.27
N LEU A 55 0.51 -5.80 -16.58
CA LEU A 55 0.61 -6.91 -15.64
C LEU A 55 1.42 -6.53 -14.39
N ALA A 56 2.52 -5.79 -14.56
CA ALA A 56 3.30 -5.29 -13.44
C ALA A 56 2.49 -4.33 -12.55
N THR A 57 1.67 -3.46 -13.14
CA THR A 57 0.77 -2.56 -12.42
C THR A 57 -0.30 -3.32 -11.62
N ILE A 58 -0.91 -4.35 -12.20
CA ILE A 58 -1.88 -5.21 -11.51
C ILE A 58 -1.20 -5.93 -10.34
N ALA A 59 -0.06 -6.58 -10.60
CA ALA A 59 0.69 -7.30 -9.59
C ALA A 59 1.13 -6.38 -8.45
N LEU A 60 1.64 -5.18 -8.77
CA LEU A 60 2.05 -4.19 -7.78
C LEU A 60 0.89 -3.77 -6.90
N GLN A 61 -0.25 -3.39 -7.48
CA GLN A 61 -1.40 -2.91 -6.72
C GLN A 61 -1.93 -3.96 -5.74
N ILE A 62 -2.06 -5.20 -6.19
CA ILE A 62 -2.57 -6.30 -5.34
C ILE A 62 -1.54 -6.67 -4.27
N THR A 63 -0.28 -6.91 -4.66
CA THR A 63 0.74 -7.41 -3.71
C THR A 63 1.14 -6.33 -2.70
N ALA A 64 1.39 -5.10 -3.14
CA ALA A 64 1.74 -4.01 -2.24
C ALA A 64 0.52 -3.57 -1.41
N GLY A 65 -0.70 -3.61 -1.96
CA GLY A 65 -1.93 -3.35 -1.22
C GLY A 65 -2.11 -4.35 -0.08
N LEU A 66 -1.97 -5.65 -0.35
CA LEU A 66 -2.03 -6.69 0.67
C LEU A 66 -0.88 -6.58 1.70
N SER A 67 0.32 -6.23 1.27
CA SER A 67 1.47 -5.95 2.14
C SER A 67 1.16 -4.82 3.13
N VAL A 68 0.66 -3.68 2.66
CA VAL A 68 0.26 -2.55 3.51
C VAL A 68 -0.89 -2.93 4.45
N GLY A 69 -1.92 -3.60 3.93
CA GLY A 69 -3.09 -4.02 4.71
C GLY A 69 -2.73 -5.00 5.84
N SER A 70 -1.95 -6.04 5.52
CA SER A 70 -1.50 -7.06 6.49
C SER A 70 -0.45 -6.54 7.47
N GLY A 71 0.24 -5.45 7.13
CA GLY A 71 1.29 -4.86 7.95
C GLY A 71 2.68 -5.38 7.63
N PHE A 72 2.80 -6.42 6.80
CA PHE A 72 4.07 -7.02 6.37
C PHE A 72 4.76 -6.14 5.32
N LEU A 73 5.99 -5.68 5.57
CA LEU A 73 6.73 -4.78 4.65
C LEU A 73 6.01 -3.45 4.33
N THR A 74 5.18 -2.96 5.25
CA THR A 74 4.34 -1.76 5.06
C THR A 74 5.10 -0.57 4.50
N ARG A 75 6.35 -0.33 4.94
CA ARG A 75 7.10 0.86 4.51
C ARG A 75 7.46 0.81 3.03
N ILE A 76 7.87 -0.37 2.56
CA ILE A 76 8.26 -0.58 1.16
C ILE A 76 7.00 -0.57 0.28
N GLY A 77 5.96 -1.30 0.70
CA GLY A 77 4.68 -1.33 -0.02
C GLY A 77 4.04 0.06 -0.14
N ALA A 78 4.00 0.83 0.95
CA ALA A 78 3.44 2.17 0.95
C ALA A 78 4.29 3.14 0.10
N GLY A 79 5.62 3.07 0.18
CA GLY A 79 6.49 3.87 -0.69
C GLY A 79 6.26 3.58 -2.18
N ALA A 80 6.16 2.29 -2.54
CA ALA A 80 5.92 1.87 -3.92
C ALA A 80 4.54 2.33 -4.43
N LEU A 81 3.48 2.15 -3.64
CA LEU A 81 2.13 2.58 -3.99
C LEU A 81 1.99 4.12 -4.06
N GLY A 82 2.68 4.84 -3.18
CA GLY A 82 2.70 6.30 -3.21
C GLY A 82 3.35 6.84 -4.49
N LEU A 83 4.50 6.28 -4.89
CA LEU A 83 5.14 6.62 -6.16
C LEU A 83 4.29 6.22 -7.36
N PHE A 84 3.63 5.07 -7.29
CA PHE A 84 2.69 4.63 -8.31
C PHE A 84 1.54 5.62 -8.49
N CYS A 85 0.92 6.12 -7.41
CA CYS A 85 -0.12 7.15 -7.49
C CYS A 85 0.37 8.43 -8.19
N LEU A 86 1.57 8.91 -7.86
CA LEU A 86 2.13 10.08 -8.54
C LEU A 86 2.33 9.83 -10.05
N ALA A 87 2.81 8.64 -10.41
CA ALA A 87 2.96 8.26 -11.81
C ALA A 87 1.60 8.18 -12.52
N THR A 88 0.58 7.59 -11.90
CA THR A 88 -0.77 7.51 -12.47
C THR A 88 -1.37 8.89 -12.68
N ALA A 89 -1.30 9.78 -11.68
CA ALA A 89 -1.76 11.15 -11.79
C ALA A 89 -1.09 11.89 -12.96
N ALA A 90 0.23 11.78 -13.09
CA ALA A 90 1.00 12.45 -14.13
C ALA A 90 0.80 11.86 -15.54
N LEU A 91 0.40 10.60 -15.67
CA LEU A 91 0.22 9.93 -16.96
C LEU A 91 -1.22 9.97 -17.47
N PHE A 92 -2.21 9.88 -16.58
CA PHE A 92 -3.62 9.68 -16.96
C PHE A 92 -4.51 10.90 -16.72
N HIS A 93 -4.08 11.88 -15.93
CA HIS A 93 -4.93 12.98 -15.47
C HIS A 93 -4.26 14.34 -15.69
N THR A 94 -3.86 14.60 -16.94
CA THR A 94 -3.10 15.80 -17.32
C THR A 94 -3.96 16.92 -17.90
N ASN A 95 -5.23 16.65 -18.25
CA ASN A 95 -6.13 17.67 -18.75
C ASN A 95 -6.85 18.38 -17.60
N PHE A 96 -6.17 19.35 -16.99
CA PHE A 96 -6.70 20.13 -15.87
C PHE A 96 -7.90 21.02 -16.20
N ALA A 97 -8.21 21.23 -17.49
CA ALA A 97 -9.44 21.91 -17.90
C ALA A 97 -10.68 21.01 -17.78
N ASN A 98 -10.50 19.68 -17.76
CA ASN A 98 -11.57 18.74 -17.48
C ASN A 98 -11.67 18.50 -15.96
N HIS A 99 -12.79 18.92 -15.37
CA HIS A 99 -13.03 18.77 -13.94
C HIS A 99 -12.91 17.31 -13.45
N ASN A 100 -13.33 16.33 -14.27
CA ASN A 100 -13.23 14.94 -13.89
C ASN A 100 -11.78 14.46 -13.80
N GLU A 101 -10.92 14.86 -14.74
CA GLU A 101 -9.49 14.52 -14.68
C GLU A 101 -8.79 15.23 -13.52
N LEU A 102 -9.08 16.51 -13.30
CA LEU A 102 -8.52 17.25 -12.16
C LEU A 102 -8.86 16.56 -10.82
N LEU A 103 -10.11 16.13 -10.63
CA LEU A 103 -10.52 15.41 -9.42
C LEU A 103 -9.76 14.09 -9.24
N HIS A 104 -9.52 13.33 -10.31
CA HIS A 104 -8.74 12.10 -10.22
C HIS A 104 -7.27 12.38 -9.91
N PHE A 105 -6.69 13.42 -10.50
CA PHE A 105 -5.34 13.88 -10.18
C PHE A 105 -5.19 14.23 -8.69
N GLU A 106 -6.09 15.04 -8.16
CA GLU A 106 -6.08 15.46 -6.75
C GLU A 106 -6.27 14.28 -5.80
N LYS A 107 -7.16 13.34 -6.15
CA LYS A 107 -7.37 12.10 -5.39
C LYS A 107 -6.08 11.29 -5.30
N ASP A 108 -5.40 11.08 -6.42
CA ASP A 108 -4.16 10.29 -6.45
C ASP A 108 -3.02 10.98 -5.68
N LEU A 109 -2.94 12.31 -5.74
CA LEU A 109 -1.98 13.09 -4.94
C LEU A 109 -2.26 12.95 -3.43
N ALA A 110 -3.54 13.01 -3.03
CA ALA A 110 -3.94 12.82 -1.63
C ALA A 110 -3.63 11.41 -1.13
N ILE A 111 -3.91 10.38 -1.94
CA ILE A 111 -3.58 8.98 -1.62
C ILE A 111 -2.06 8.80 -1.50
N ALA A 112 -1.28 9.38 -2.41
CA ALA A 112 0.18 9.36 -2.34
C ALA A 112 0.70 9.98 -1.03
N GLY A 113 0.13 11.11 -0.61
CA GLY A 113 0.44 11.73 0.68
C GLY A 113 0.17 10.80 1.87
N GLY A 114 -1.01 10.15 1.90
CA GLY A 114 -1.35 9.17 2.92
C GLY A 114 -0.39 7.97 2.94
N MET A 115 0.01 7.49 1.76
CA MET A 115 0.99 6.41 1.62
C MET A 115 2.38 6.80 2.11
N PHE A 116 2.85 8.02 1.85
CA PHE A 116 4.14 8.48 2.37
C PHE A 116 4.14 8.63 3.89
N VAL A 117 3.03 9.08 4.48
CA VAL A 117 2.86 9.07 5.94
C VAL A 117 2.98 7.64 6.47
N LEU A 118 2.34 6.65 5.84
CA LEU A 118 2.47 5.23 6.22
C LEU A 118 3.89 4.69 6.00
N ALA A 119 4.59 5.13 4.96
CA ALA A 119 5.97 4.75 4.70
C ALA A 119 6.91 5.20 5.84
N VAL A 120 6.67 6.40 6.38
CA VAL A 120 7.41 6.93 7.53
C VAL A 120 6.97 6.28 8.84
N ALA A 121 5.66 6.21 9.10
CA ALA A 121 5.11 5.69 10.36
C ALA A 121 5.31 4.18 10.55
N GLY A 122 5.34 3.41 9.45
CA GLY A 122 5.42 1.95 9.49
C GLY A 122 4.12 1.27 9.90
N ALA A 123 4.20 0.00 10.28
CA ALA A 123 3.03 -0.87 10.44
C ALA A 123 2.25 -0.71 11.77
N GLY A 124 2.82 0.00 12.75
CA GLY A 124 2.24 0.16 14.10
C GLY A 124 2.29 -1.10 14.96
N GLY A 125 1.70 -1.05 16.17
CA GLY A 125 1.72 -2.16 17.13
C GLY A 125 0.91 -3.40 16.71
N PHE A 126 -0.04 -3.26 15.79
CA PHE A 126 -0.83 -4.34 15.18
C PHE A 126 -0.30 -4.70 13.80
N SER A 127 0.84 -5.37 13.73
CA SER A 127 1.41 -5.85 12.46
C SER A 127 1.86 -7.31 12.55
N LEU A 128 1.75 -8.04 11.45
CA LEU A 128 2.35 -9.37 11.32
C LEU A 128 3.87 -9.34 11.54
N ASP A 129 4.55 -8.24 11.18
CA ASP A 129 5.99 -8.07 11.47
C ASP A 129 6.27 -8.13 12.98
N VAL A 130 5.39 -7.55 13.79
CA VAL A 130 5.49 -7.58 15.26
C VAL A 130 5.18 -8.98 15.79
N LEU A 131 4.22 -9.68 15.21
CA LEU A 131 3.88 -11.05 15.59
C LEU A 131 5.02 -12.03 15.28
N VAL A 132 5.63 -11.95 14.10
CA VAL A 132 6.77 -12.79 13.70
C VAL A 132 7.99 -12.53 14.59
N GLN A 133 8.31 -11.27 14.89
CA GLN A 133 9.40 -10.94 15.81
C GLN A 133 9.18 -11.47 17.24
N ARG A 134 7.92 -11.51 17.71
CA ARG A 134 7.58 -12.11 19.01
C ARG A 134 7.84 -13.61 19.04
N THR A 135 7.45 -14.34 18.00
CA THR A 135 7.65 -15.79 17.90
C THR A 135 9.14 -16.14 17.85
N LEU A 136 9.92 -15.42 17.05
CA LEU A 136 11.37 -15.65 16.92
C LEU A 136 12.13 -15.36 18.22
N LYS A 137 11.77 -14.28 18.94
CA LYS A 137 12.43 -13.89 20.19
C LYS A 137 12.06 -14.80 21.37
N GLY A 138 10.86 -15.40 21.35
CA GLY A 138 10.44 -16.43 22.30
C GLY A 138 11.23 -17.72 22.15
N SER A 139 11.46 -18.16 20.90
CA SER A 139 12.18 -19.41 20.62
C SER A 139 13.65 -19.35 21.07
N VAL A 140 14.34 -18.22 20.86
CA VAL A 140 15.75 -18.04 21.25
C VAL A 140 15.94 -18.07 22.76
N ARG A 141 14.99 -17.53 23.54
CA ARG A 141 15.09 -17.48 25.00
C ARG A 141 15.03 -18.87 25.64
N ILE A 142 14.22 -19.77 25.08
CA ILE A 142 14.05 -21.15 25.55
C ILE A 142 15.34 -21.98 25.33
N SER A 143 16.10 -21.71 24.27
CA SER A 143 17.33 -22.44 23.93
C SER A 143 18.55 -22.07 24.79
N THR A 144 18.52 -20.91 25.44
CA THR A 144 19.62 -20.43 26.31
C THR A 144 19.42 -20.78 27.79
N GLU A 145 18.26 -21.30 28.15
CA GLU A 145 17.92 -21.73 29.53
C GLU A 145 18.01 -23.26 29.72
N SER A 146 18.50 -23.99 28.71
CA SER A 146 18.79 -25.43 28.74
C SER A 146 20.29 -25.70 28.66
#